data_AF-A0A813DKD0-F1
#
_entry.id   AF-A0A813DKD0-F1
#
_cell.length_a   1.000
_cell.length_b   1.000
_cell.length_c   1.000
_cell.angle_alpha   90.00
_cell.angle_beta   90.00
_cell.angle_gamma   90.00
#
_symmetry.space_group_name_H-M   'P 1'
#
loop_
_entity.id
_entity.type
_entity.pdbx_description
1 polymer ?
#
loop_
_entity_poly.entity_id
_entity_poly.type
_entity_poly.pdbx_seq_one_letter_code
_entity_poly.pdbx_strand_id
1 'polypeptide(L)'
;DPLLDMQGSLPEPGEPEEHAWLASAAQAVLGGSSAAKELTPARLSAVRLVLGLDHALREAKGRIMDLFAAENAGPKGQLELSEFLRGLARLGVVDSEFTEEILCLAISALDPCFDGLVSLPVLSRALKALRKNSDVAAAAGSARLFLGRQDAAMRRTYGEVASVDVVRLEFQAESIFKFDRSFAKFRDQQRELLDQHLRLAGPRLMQSV
;
A
#
# COMPACT_ATOMS: atom_id res chain seq x y z
N ASP A 1 -2.04 48.99 -32.22
CA ASP A 1 -2.25 47.79 -31.40
C ASP A 1 -2.93 46.74 -32.29
N PRO A 2 -2.22 45.64 -32.59
CA PRO A 2 -2.81 44.32 -32.37
C PRO A 2 -1.83 43.38 -31.66
N LEU A 3 -2.03 43.30 -30.35
CA LEU A 3 -1.53 42.31 -29.41
C LEU A 3 -2.06 40.88 -29.68
N LEU A 4 -1.14 39.92 -29.63
CA LEU A 4 -1.25 38.65 -28.91
C LEU A 4 -2.45 37.71 -29.18
N ASP A 5 -2.40 36.99 -30.31
CA ASP A 5 -3.07 35.67 -30.47
C ASP A 5 -2.03 34.56 -30.69
N MET A 6 -0.95 34.58 -29.91
CA MET A 6 -0.02 33.45 -29.77
C MET A 6 -0.44 32.62 -28.55
N GLN A 7 -1.66 32.08 -28.58
CA GLN A 7 -1.99 30.86 -27.81
C GLN A 7 -1.29 29.67 -28.49
N GLY A 8 0.04 29.71 -28.48
CA GLY A 8 0.82 28.49 -28.58
C GLY A 8 0.58 27.74 -27.28
N SER A 9 -0.38 26.81 -27.28
CA SER A 9 -0.34 25.70 -26.33
C SER A 9 1.04 25.09 -26.48
N LEU A 10 1.94 25.41 -25.55
CA LEU A 10 3.17 24.66 -25.39
C LEU A 10 2.76 23.18 -25.42
N PRO A 11 3.36 22.35 -26.28
CA PRO A 11 3.15 20.91 -26.17
C PRO A 11 3.55 20.56 -24.73
N GLU A 12 2.58 20.08 -23.94
CA GLU A 12 2.90 19.54 -22.62
C GLU A 12 4.04 18.54 -22.85
N PRO A 13 5.18 18.69 -22.15
CA PRO A 13 6.30 17.78 -22.33
C PRO A 13 5.74 16.39 -22.10
N GLY A 14 5.72 15.58 -23.17
CA GLY A 14 4.99 14.32 -23.23
C GLY A 14 5.19 13.57 -21.94
N GLU A 15 4.09 13.28 -21.23
CA GLU A 15 4.15 12.57 -19.96
C GLU A 15 5.00 11.34 -20.19
N PRO A 16 6.19 11.24 -19.58
CA PRO A 16 7.06 10.14 -19.91
C PRO A 16 6.33 8.86 -19.48
N GLU A 17 6.35 7.86 -20.35
CA GLU A 17 5.84 6.50 -20.10
C GLU A 17 6.53 5.82 -18.89
N GLU A 18 7.42 6.54 -18.19
CA GLU A 18 8.18 6.18 -17.00
C GLU A 18 7.37 5.51 -15.88
N HIS A 19 6.07 5.79 -15.78
CA HIS A 19 5.20 5.19 -14.76
C HIS A 19 4.20 4.16 -15.29
N ALA A 20 4.29 3.72 -16.55
CA ALA A 20 3.37 2.73 -17.11
C ALA A 20 3.36 1.41 -16.32
N TRP A 21 4.53 1.02 -15.77
CA TRP A 21 4.69 -0.17 -14.95
C TRP A 21 3.96 -0.11 -13.59
N LEU A 22 3.71 1.10 -13.07
CA LEU A 22 3.26 1.33 -11.71
C LEU A 22 1.85 0.78 -11.47
N ALA A 23 0.95 0.92 -12.45
CA ALA A 23 -0.42 0.43 -12.33
C ALA A 23 -0.50 -1.10 -12.32
N SER A 24 0.22 -1.76 -13.24
CA SER A 24 0.31 -3.23 -13.28
C SER A 24 0.94 -3.77 -12.00
N ALA A 25 2.02 -3.13 -11.51
CA ALA A 25 2.66 -3.50 -10.26
C ALA A 25 1.73 -3.29 -9.05
N ALA A 26 0.99 -2.18 -8.99
CA ALA A 26 0.00 -1.94 -7.94
C ALA A 26 -1.12 -2.98 -7.94
N GLN A 27 -1.62 -3.37 -9.12
CA GLN A 27 -2.62 -4.44 -9.24
C GLN A 27 -2.06 -5.79 -8.78
N ALA A 28 -0.81 -6.12 -9.13
CA ALA A 28 -0.16 -7.34 -8.68
C ALA A 28 -0.01 -7.38 -7.16
N VAL A 29 0.40 -6.26 -6.55
CA VAL A 29 0.55 -6.11 -5.09
C VAL A 29 -0.81 -6.25 -4.39
N LEU A 30 -1.82 -5.50 -4.82
CA LEU A 30 -3.16 -5.53 -4.21
C LEU A 30 -3.87 -6.88 -4.41
N GLY A 31 -3.65 -7.53 -5.56
CA GLY A 31 -4.21 -8.83 -5.89
C GLY A 31 -3.50 -10.01 -5.21
N GLY A 32 -2.41 -9.77 -4.47
CA GLY A 32 -1.60 -10.83 -3.87
C GLY A 32 -1.01 -11.82 -4.89
N SER A 33 -0.83 -11.38 -6.13
CA SER A 33 -0.37 -12.23 -7.23
C SER A 33 1.11 -12.59 -7.06
N SER A 34 1.52 -13.74 -7.59
CA SER A 34 2.94 -14.13 -7.66
C SER A 34 3.79 -13.10 -8.41
N ALA A 35 3.19 -12.36 -9.35
CA ALA A 35 3.86 -11.26 -10.06
C ALA A 35 4.37 -10.15 -9.11
N ALA A 36 3.78 -9.99 -7.92
CA ALA A 36 4.30 -9.05 -6.93
C ALA A 36 5.64 -9.49 -6.33
N LYS A 37 5.95 -10.80 -6.33
CA LYS A 37 7.23 -11.34 -5.85
C LYS A 37 8.37 -11.15 -6.84
N GLU A 38 8.04 -10.90 -8.11
CA GLU A 38 9.03 -10.65 -9.18
C GLU A 38 9.45 -9.18 -9.23
N LEU A 39 8.75 -8.29 -8.51
CA LEU A 39 9.13 -6.88 -8.41
C LEU A 39 10.43 -6.73 -7.63
N THR A 40 11.31 -5.86 -8.11
CA THR A 40 12.50 -5.47 -7.36
C THR A 40 12.10 -4.82 -6.03
N PRO A 41 12.89 -4.97 -4.96
CA PRO A 41 12.57 -4.38 -3.65
C PRO A 41 12.29 -2.88 -3.73
N ALA A 42 13.07 -2.15 -4.54
CA ALA A 42 12.88 -0.73 -4.79
C ALA A 42 11.51 -0.41 -5.40
N ARG A 43 11.08 -1.17 -6.43
CA ARG A 43 9.76 -0.99 -7.07
C ARG A 43 8.62 -1.38 -6.16
N LEU A 44 8.78 -2.42 -5.35
CA LEU A 44 7.78 -2.81 -4.36
C LEU A 44 7.56 -1.70 -3.33
N SER A 45 8.64 -1.14 -2.78
CA SER A 45 8.59 -0.01 -1.84
C SER A 45 7.97 1.23 -2.49
N ALA A 46 8.33 1.54 -3.74
CA ALA A 46 7.74 2.64 -4.50
C ALA A 46 6.22 2.48 -4.67
N VAL A 47 5.76 1.29 -5.05
CA VAL A 47 4.32 1.00 -5.21
C VAL A 47 3.58 1.14 -3.88
N ARG A 48 4.13 0.60 -2.78
CA ARG A 48 3.54 0.75 -1.44
C ARG A 48 3.43 2.22 -1.04
N LEU A 49 4.48 2.99 -1.28
CA LEU A 49 4.54 4.42 -1.01
C LEU A 49 3.48 5.20 -1.80
N VAL A 50 3.36 4.96 -3.11
CA VAL A 50 2.38 5.68 -3.95
C VAL A 50 0.95 5.27 -3.59
N LEU A 51 0.69 4.00 -3.26
CA LEU A 51 -0.62 3.55 -2.79
C LEU A 51 -1.01 4.19 -1.45
N GLY A 52 -0.07 4.27 -0.50
CA GLY A 52 -0.32 4.90 0.79
C GLY A 52 -0.53 6.41 0.66
N LEU A 53 0.25 7.09 -0.20
CA LEU A 53 0.03 8.50 -0.54
C LEU A 53 -1.32 8.75 -1.22
N ASP A 54 -1.73 7.88 -2.16
CA ASP A 54 -3.03 7.98 -2.80
C ASP A 54 -4.17 7.91 -1.78
N HIS A 55 -4.05 6.98 -0.83
CA HIS A 55 -5.00 6.85 0.27
C HIS A 55 -5.03 8.12 1.14
N ALA A 56 -3.88 8.61 1.61
CA ALA A 56 -3.80 9.81 2.43
C ALA A 56 -4.41 11.05 1.74
N LEU A 57 -4.20 11.19 0.43
CA LEU A 57 -4.79 12.29 -0.36
C LEU A 57 -6.31 12.22 -0.44
N ARG A 58 -6.89 11.02 -0.53
CA ARG A 58 -8.35 10.84 -0.55
C ARG A 58 -8.98 11.18 0.78
N GLU A 59 -8.36 10.76 1.88
CA GLU A 59 -8.82 11.07 3.24
C GLU A 59 -8.78 12.58 3.52
N ALA A 60 -7.67 13.24 3.16
CA ALA A 60 -7.49 14.67 3.39
C ALA A 60 -8.25 15.57 2.40
N LYS A 61 -8.72 15.02 1.26
CA LYS A 61 -9.34 15.77 0.15
C LYS A 61 -8.50 16.96 -0.32
N GLY A 62 -7.17 16.81 -0.32
CA GLY A 62 -6.21 17.88 -0.59
C GLY A 62 -5.24 17.57 -1.73
N ARG A 63 -4.29 18.49 -1.97
CA ARG A 63 -3.17 18.24 -2.88
C ARG A 63 -1.96 17.73 -2.10
N ILE A 64 -1.05 17.04 -2.80
CA ILE A 64 0.18 16.52 -2.17
C ILE A 64 1.01 17.64 -1.53
N MET A 65 1.04 18.81 -2.16
CA MET A 65 1.70 20.00 -1.63
C MET A 65 1.15 20.40 -0.25
N ASP A 66 -0.17 20.29 -0.08
CA ASP A 66 -0.84 20.70 1.16
C ASP A 66 -0.57 19.68 2.28
N LEU A 67 -0.42 18.39 1.95
CA LEU A 67 -0.07 17.34 2.91
C LEU A 67 1.32 17.55 3.53
N PHE A 68 2.30 17.99 2.73
CA PHE A 68 3.68 18.17 3.18
C PHE A 68 4.03 19.62 3.54
N ALA A 69 3.07 20.54 3.49
CA ALA A 69 3.31 21.96 3.76
C ALA A 69 3.90 22.23 5.15
N ALA A 70 3.61 21.38 6.14
CA ALA A 70 4.14 21.53 7.50
C ALA A 70 5.61 21.10 7.66
N GLU A 71 6.10 20.24 6.76
CA GLU A 71 7.47 19.70 6.82
C GLU A 71 8.41 20.34 5.80
N ASN A 72 7.87 21.03 4.79
CA ASN A 72 8.69 21.69 3.78
C ASN A 72 9.30 22.99 4.33
N ALA A 73 10.55 22.92 4.80
CA ALA A 73 11.32 24.11 5.15
C ALA A 73 12.07 24.71 3.95
N GLY A 74 12.19 23.96 2.85
CA GLY A 74 12.97 24.30 1.67
C GLY A 74 12.18 24.94 0.52
N PRO A 75 12.70 24.81 -0.72
CA PRO A 75 12.01 25.29 -1.92
C PRO A 75 10.65 24.63 -2.10
N LYS A 76 9.67 25.44 -2.51
CA LYS A 76 8.30 24.96 -2.71
C LYS A 76 8.26 23.82 -3.71
N GLY A 77 7.85 22.64 -3.24
CA GLY A 77 7.65 21.46 -4.09
C GLY A 77 8.82 20.49 -4.12
N GLN A 78 9.89 20.78 -3.38
CA GLN A 78 10.99 19.87 -3.11
C GLN A 78 11.07 19.62 -1.61
N LEU A 79 11.46 18.41 -1.23
CA LEU A 79 11.66 18.01 0.17
C LEU A 79 12.98 17.27 0.28
N GLU A 80 13.67 17.43 1.40
CA GLU A 80 14.74 16.50 1.75
C GLU A 80 14.15 15.13 2.10
N LEU A 81 14.95 14.06 1.98
CA LEU A 81 14.52 12.70 2.33
C LEU A 81 14.02 12.60 3.78
N SER A 82 14.68 13.29 4.70
CA SER A 82 14.35 13.30 6.13
C SER A 82 13.01 13.99 6.41
N GLU A 83 12.75 15.14 5.77
CA GLU A 83 11.48 15.87 5.83
C GLU A 83 10.34 15.04 5.23
N PHE A 84 10.60 14.40 4.08
CA PHE A 84 9.63 13.55 3.42
C PHE A 84 9.28 12.33 4.27
N LEU A 85 10.28 11.68 4.88
CA LEU A 85 10.06 10.56 5.80
C LEU A 85 9.21 10.97 7.01
N ARG A 86 9.50 12.12 7.62
CA ARG A 86 8.72 12.65 8.75
C ARG A 86 7.27 12.92 8.35
N GLY A 87 7.08 13.51 7.16
CA GLY A 87 5.76 13.75 6.60
C GLY A 87 4.98 12.45 6.35
N LEU A 88 5.63 11.42 5.80
CA LEU A 88 5.01 10.10 5.58
C LEU A 88 4.62 9.42 6.89
N ALA A 89 5.48 9.49 7.90
CA ALA A 89 5.19 8.95 9.24
C ALA A 89 4.00 9.68 9.88
N ARG A 90 3.93 11.01 9.77
CA ARG A 90 2.81 11.82 10.26
C ARG A 90 1.48 11.46 9.57
N LEU A 91 1.54 11.12 8.29
CA LEU A 91 0.37 10.69 7.51
C LEU A 91 0.00 9.21 7.75
N GLY A 92 0.82 8.45 8.49
CA GLY A 92 0.62 7.02 8.70
C GLY A 92 0.75 6.19 7.42
N VAL A 93 1.54 6.68 6.45
CA VAL A 93 1.79 6.00 5.17
C VAL A 93 2.90 4.96 5.31
N VAL A 94 3.85 5.22 6.20
CA VAL A 94 5.01 4.38 6.46
C VAL A 94 5.14 4.08 7.94
N ASP A 95 5.62 2.90 8.27
CA ASP A 95 5.92 2.47 9.63
C ASP A 95 7.37 2.78 10.02
N SER A 96 7.73 2.51 11.28
CA SER A 96 9.07 2.74 11.84
C SER A 96 10.20 1.97 11.15
N GLU A 97 9.86 0.98 10.31
CA GLU A 97 10.80 0.15 9.56
C GLU A 97 11.22 0.81 8.23
N PHE A 98 10.51 1.86 7.81
CA PHE A 98 10.87 2.61 6.61
C PHE A 98 12.03 3.56 6.91
N THR A 99 13.23 3.19 6.47
CA THR A 99 14.44 4.00 6.62
C THR A 99 14.62 4.95 5.43
N GLU A 100 15.47 5.97 5.60
CA GLU A 100 15.85 6.87 4.51
C GLU A 100 16.49 6.13 3.33
N GLU A 101 17.20 5.03 3.59
CA GLU A 101 17.81 4.18 2.56
C GLU A 101 16.73 3.50 1.70
N ILE A 102 15.69 2.94 2.33
CA ILE A 102 14.56 2.33 1.61
C ILE A 102 13.80 3.39 0.82
N LEU A 103 13.64 4.58 1.41
CA LEU A 103 12.99 5.71 0.78
C LEU A 103 13.78 6.20 -0.45
N CYS A 104 15.10 6.31 -0.34
CA CYS A 104 15.99 6.64 -1.44
C CYS A 104 15.81 5.65 -2.59
N LEU A 105 15.86 4.34 -2.32
CA LEU A 105 15.64 3.29 -3.33
C LEU A 105 14.25 3.38 -3.97
N ALA A 106 13.21 3.63 -3.18
CA ALA A 106 11.84 3.76 -3.66
C ALA A 106 11.68 4.99 -4.56
N ILE A 107 12.26 6.13 -4.17
CA ILE A 107 12.19 7.36 -4.96
C ILE A 107 13.04 7.23 -6.22
N SER A 108 14.23 6.65 -6.19
CA SER A 108 15.01 6.39 -7.41
C SER A 108 14.31 5.48 -8.41
N ALA A 109 13.39 4.61 -7.95
CA ALA A 109 12.56 3.81 -8.86
C ALA A 109 11.41 4.61 -9.50
N LEU A 110 10.98 5.71 -8.87
CA LEU A 110 9.96 6.62 -9.39
C LEU A 110 10.58 7.76 -10.23
N ASP A 111 11.71 8.29 -9.80
CA ASP A 111 12.43 9.39 -10.41
C ASP A 111 13.83 8.93 -10.82
N PRO A 112 14.05 8.59 -12.11
CA PRO A 112 15.37 8.22 -12.61
C PRO A 112 16.42 9.34 -12.46
N CYS A 113 15.98 10.59 -12.32
CA CYS A 113 16.82 11.77 -12.15
C CYS A 113 16.93 12.21 -10.69
N PHE A 114 16.65 11.31 -9.74
CA PHE A 114 16.72 11.61 -8.31
C PHE A 114 18.11 12.11 -7.90
N ASP A 115 18.15 13.33 -7.36
CA ASP A 115 19.37 14.06 -6.97
C ASP A 115 19.54 14.16 -5.44
N GLY A 116 18.74 13.42 -4.68
CA GLY A 116 18.67 13.50 -3.21
C GLY A 116 17.51 14.34 -2.69
N LEU A 117 16.82 15.08 -3.56
CA LEU A 117 15.62 15.84 -3.22
C LEU A 117 14.37 15.19 -3.81
N VAL A 118 13.33 15.06 -2.98
CA VAL A 118 12.06 14.48 -3.38
C VAL A 118 11.21 15.53 -4.07
N SER A 119 11.02 15.37 -5.37
CA SER A 119 10.19 16.26 -6.19
C SER A 119 8.69 15.90 -6.06
N LEU A 120 7.93 16.74 -5.35
CA LEU A 120 6.48 16.57 -5.21
C LEU A 120 5.72 16.59 -6.55
N PRO A 121 6.13 17.38 -7.57
CA PRO A 121 5.57 17.27 -8.92
C PRO A 121 5.74 15.88 -9.54
N VAL A 122 6.88 15.22 -9.36
CA VAL A 122 7.12 13.87 -9.89
C VAL A 122 6.19 12.86 -9.20
N LEU A 123 6.07 12.93 -7.87
CA LEU A 123 5.11 12.10 -7.12
C LEU A 123 3.66 12.34 -7.55
N SER A 124 3.29 13.59 -7.85
CA SER A 124 1.96 13.93 -8.38
C SER A 124 1.70 13.26 -9.73
N ARG A 125 2.70 13.19 -10.61
CA ARG A 125 2.60 12.45 -11.89
C ARG A 125 2.46 10.95 -11.66
N ALA A 126 3.26 10.35 -10.77
CA ALA A 126 3.13 8.93 -10.41
C ALA A 126 1.72 8.60 -9.87
N LEU A 127 1.16 9.46 -9.01
CA LEU A 127 -0.20 9.33 -8.49
C LEU A 127 -1.27 9.44 -9.59
N LYS A 128 -1.10 10.38 -10.53
CA LYS A 128 -2.00 10.47 -11.70
C LYS A 128 -1.92 9.21 -12.54
N ALA A 129 -0.73 8.68 -12.81
CA ALA A 129 -0.54 7.45 -13.57
C ALA A 129 -1.20 6.24 -12.89
N LEU A 130 -1.11 6.15 -11.56
CA LEU A 130 -1.82 5.15 -10.78
C LEU A 130 -3.35 5.26 -10.97
N ARG A 131 -3.88 6.49 -10.87
CA ARG A 131 -5.33 6.77 -10.94
C ARG A 131 -5.94 6.64 -12.33
N LYS A 132 -5.16 6.75 -13.40
CA LYS A 132 -5.64 6.52 -14.78
C LYS A 132 -6.21 5.11 -14.94
N ASN A 133 -5.78 4.15 -14.12
CA ASN A 133 -6.32 2.81 -14.09
C ASN A 133 -7.42 2.72 -13.01
N SER A 134 -8.68 2.75 -13.47
CA SER A 134 -9.87 2.78 -12.62
C SER A 134 -9.97 1.59 -11.65
N ASP A 135 -9.51 0.40 -12.06
CA ASP A 135 -9.49 -0.80 -11.23
C ASP A 135 -8.57 -0.64 -10.01
N VAL A 136 -7.39 -0.06 -10.23
CA VAL A 136 -6.44 0.23 -9.16
C VAL A 136 -6.96 1.37 -8.30
N ALA A 137 -7.60 2.38 -8.90
CA ALA A 137 -8.20 3.47 -8.14
C ALA A 137 -9.34 2.99 -7.23
N ALA A 138 -10.17 2.04 -7.66
CA ALA A 138 -11.21 1.43 -6.84
C ALA A 138 -10.59 0.57 -5.72
N ALA A 139 -9.62 -0.29 -6.06
CA ALA A 139 -8.96 -1.18 -5.10
C ALA A 139 -8.13 -0.41 -4.05
N ALA A 140 -7.45 0.66 -4.45
CA ALA A 140 -6.63 1.51 -3.57
C ALA A 140 -7.43 2.20 -2.47
N GLY A 141 -8.74 2.43 -2.67
CA GLY A 141 -9.64 2.90 -1.60
C GLY A 141 -9.69 1.97 -0.38
N SER A 142 -9.32 0.70 -0.57
CA SER A 142 -9.28 -0.36 0.45
C SER A 142 -7.87 -0.61 1.00
N ALA A 143 -6.84 0.07 0.48
CA ALA A 143 -5.43 -0.26 0.71
C ALA A 143 -4.98 -0.13 2.17
N ARG A 144 -5.71 0.65 3.00
CA ARG A 144 -5.45 0.76 4.45
C ARG A 144 -5.47 -0.59 5.16
N LEU A 145 -6.29 -1.53 4.69
CA LEU A 145 -6.34 -2.91 5.22
C LEU A 145 -5.23 -3.80 4.69
N PHE A 146 -4.61 -3.48 3.55
CA PHE A 146 -3.58 -4.32 2.93
C PHE A 146 -2.18 -3.99 3.45
N LEU A 147 -1.86 -2.69 3.55
CA LEU A 147 -0.58 -2.24 4.11
C LEU A 147 -0.47 -2.61 5.60
N GLY A 148 -1.54 -2.44 6.39
CA GLY A 148 -1.55 -2.88 7.79
C GLY A 148 -1.61 -4.40 8.01
N ARG A 149 -1.89 -5.22 6.99
CA ARG A 149 -2.03 -6.69 7.13
C ARG A 149 -0.72 -7.45 6.99
N GLN A 150 0.24 -6.98 6.19
CA GLN A 150 1.49 -7.72 5.99
C GLN A 150 2.37 -7.72 7.25
N ASP A 151 2.33 -6.66 8.06
CA ASP A 151 3.17 -6.57 9.26
C ASP A 151 2.58 -7.28 10.48
N ALA A 152 1.25 -7.39 10.57
CA ALA A 152 0.61 -8.20 11.60
C ALA A 152 0.87 -9.72 11.42
N ALA A 153 1.24 -10.15 10.21
CA ALA A 153 1.60 -11.53 9.92
C ALA A 153 3.06 -11.87 10.32
N MET A 154 3.97 -10.89 10.35
CA MET A 154 5.39 -11.11 10.69
C MET A 154 5.72 -10.89 12.17
N ARG A 155 4.91 -10.14 12.93
CA ARG A 155 5.13 -9.87 14.37
C ARG A 155 4.68 -10.99 15.32
N ARG A 156 4.64 -12.25 14.87
CA ARG A 156 4.23 -13.39 15.72
C ARG A 156 5.44 -14.09 16.34
N THR A 157 6.01 -13.46 17.35
CA THR A 157 6.88 -14.11 18.32
C THR A 157 6.04 -14.69 19.46
N TYR A 158 6.01 -16.03 19.52
CA TYR A 158 5.68 -16.90 20.68
C TYR A 158 4.55 -16.43 21.63
N GLY A 159 3.31 -16.79 21.29
CA GLY A 159 2.14 -16.69 22.19
C GLY A 159 0.78 -16.87 21.50
N GLU A 160 0.74 -17.58 20.37
CA GLU A 160 -0.35 -17.54 19.39
C GLU A 160 -1.72 -18.01 19.94
N VAL A 161 -2.64 -17.06 20.09
CA VAL A 161 -4.05 -17.29 19.80
C VAL A 161 -4.14 -17.52 18.29
N ALA A 162 -4.61 -18.69 17.87
CA ALA A 162 -4.81 -19.02 16.47
C ALA A 162 -5.52 -17.85 15.74
N SER A 163 -5.06 -17.52 14.54
CA SER A 163 -5.64 -16.45 13.75
C SER A 163 -7.09 -16.75 13.43
N VAL A 164 -8.01 -16.12 14.16
CA VAL A 164 -9.43 -16.13 13.81
C VAL A 164 -9.58 -15.27 12.57
N ASP A 165 -9.81 -15.93 11.44
CA ASP A 165 -10.12 -15.27 10.19
C ASP A 165 -11.49 -14.59 10.36
N VAL A 166 -11.50 -13.26 10.39
CA VAL A 166 -12.76 -12.50 10.47
C VAL A 166 -13.46 -12.65 9.13
N VAL A 167 -14.34 -13.64 9.03
CA VAL A 167 -15.25 -13.81 7.91
C VAL A 167 -16.18 -12.60 7.90
N ARG A 168 -15.90 -11.63 7.03
CA ARG A 168 -16.85 -10.57 6.70
C ARG A 168 -18.03 -11.23 5.99
N LEU A 169 -19.08 -11.50 6.75
CA LEU A 169 -20.39 -11.81 6.21
C LEU A 169 -20.91 -10.52 5.56
N GLU A 170 -20.76 -10.43 4.25
CA GLU A 170 -21.46 -9.41 3.47
C GLU A 170 -22.96 -9.64 3.68
N PHE A 171 -23.60 -8.74 4.42
CA PHE A 171 -25.05 -8.76 4.66
C PHE A 171 -25.84 -8.31 3.42
N GLN A 172 -25.30 -8.57 2.23
CA GLN A 172 -26.00 -8.49 0.96
C GLN A 172 -26.16 -9.93 0.49
N ALA A 173 -27.41 -10.39 0.42
CA ALA A 173 -27.77 -11.77 0.12
C ALA A 173 -27.44 -12.13 -1.34
N GLU A 174 -26.16 -12.26 -1.68
CA GLU A 174 -25.73 -12.86 -2.92
C GLU A 174 -25.66 -14.37 -2.77
N SER A 175 -26.80 -15.03 -3.04
CA SER A 175 -26.95 -16.46 -3.33
C SER A 175 -26.54 -17.45 -2.21
N ILE A 176 -27.48 -18.33 -1.86
CA ILE A 176 -27.31 -19.47 -0.93
C ILE A 176 -26.03 -20.29 -1.24
N PHE A 177 -25.64 -20.36 -2.51
CA PHE A 177 -24.42 -21.05 -2.93
C PHE A 177 -23.11 -20.46 -2.35
N LYS A 178 -23.05 -19.14 -2.09
CA LYS A 178 -21.88 -18.52 -1.45
C LYS A 178 -21.85 -18.80 0.06
N PHE A 179 -23.02 -18.98 0.68
CA PHE A 179 -23.14 -19.35 2.09
C PHE A 179 -22.58 -20.77 2.31
N ASP A 180 -23.01 -21.75 1.51
CA ASP A 180 -22.56 -23.14 1.67
C ASP A 180 -21.04 -23.26 1.51
N ARG A 181 -20.44 -22.54 0.56
CA ARG A 181 -18.99 -22.53 0.34
C ARG A 181 -18.22 -21.90 1.50
N SER A 182 -18.75 -20.82 2.08
CA SER A 182 -18.14 -20.13 3.23
C SER A 182 -18.31 -20.94 4.52
N PHE A 183 -19.47 -21.59 4.67
CA PHE A 183 -19.81 -22.44 5.80
C PHE A 183 -18.98 -23.74 5.80
N ALA A 184 -18.74 -24.35 4.64
CA ALA A 184 -17.83 -25.48 4.50
C ALA A 184 -16.42 -25.15 4.98
N LYS A 185 -15.85 -24.02 4.53
CA LYS A 185 -14.54 -23.54 4.98
C LYS A 185 -14.48 -23.33 6.49
N PHE A 186 -15.52 -22.75 7.09
CA PHE A 186 -15.60 -22.57 8.53
C PHE A 186 -15.61 -23.92 9.29
N ARG A 187 -16.34 -24.93 8.79
CA ARG A 187 -16.35 -26.26 9.42
C ARG A 187 -14.99 -26.95 9.34
N ASP A 188 -14.28 -26.78 8.23
CA ASP A 188 -12.94 -27.34 8.08
C ASP A 188 -11.95 -26.67 9.05
N GLN A 189 -12.02 -25.35 9.20
CA GLN A 189 -11.24 -24.61 10.20
C GLN A 189 -11.53 -25.05 11.63
N GLN A 190 -12.80 -25.30 11.99
CA GLN A 190 -13.15 -25.80 13.32
C GLN A 190 -12.62 -27.22 13.57
N ARG A 191 -12.63 -28.10 12.57
CA ARG A 191 -12.05 -29.44 12.70
C ARG A 191 -10.54 -29.38 12.92
N GLU A 192 -9.85 -28.52 12.18
CA GLU A 192 -8.40 -28.35 12.30
C GLU A 192 -8.02 -27.82 13.70
N LEU A 193 -8.76 -26.84 14.22
CA LEU A 193 -8.59 -26.33 15.59
C LEU A 193 -8.79 -27.41 16.66
N LEU A 194 -9.82 -28.25 16.50
CA LEU A 194 -10.08 -29.35 17.44
C LEU A 194 -8.99 -30.43 17.38
N ASP A 195 -8.50 -30.78 16.20
CA ASP A 195 -7.40 -31.74 16.03
C ASP A 195 -6.09 -31.22 16.64
N GLN A 196 -5.77 -29.94 16.43
CA GLN A 196 -4.62 -29.30 17.08
C GLN A 196 -4.76 -29.30 18.61
N HIS A 197 -5.96 -29.01 19.14
CA HIS A 197 -6.20 -29.03 20.58
C HIS A 197 -6.07 -30.45 21.16
N LEU A 198 -6.61 -31.47 20.48
CA LEU A 198 -6.49 -32.86 20.93
C LEU A 198 -5.04 -33.37 20.89
N ARG A 199 -4.24 -32.93 19.90
CA ARG A 199 -2.81 -33.25 19.82
C ARG A 199 -1.98 -32.55 20.90
N LEU A 200 -2.31 -31.30 21.24
CA LEU A 200 -1.62 -30.53 22.29
C LEU A 200 -2.06 -30.93 23.72
N ALA A 201 -3.29 -31.43 23.88
CA ALA A 201 -3.86 -31.88 25.15
C ALA A 201 -3.53 -33.36 25.50
N GLY A 202 -2.57 -33.99 24.82
CA GLY A 202 -2.04 -35.31 25.17
C GLY A 202 -1.51 -35.39 26.64
N PRO A 203 -1.47 -36.59 27.23
CA PRO A 203 -1.90 -36.84 28.62
C PRO A 203 -0.98 -36.18 29.66
N ARG A 204 -1.40 -35.04 30.21
CA ARG A 204 -0.90 -34.51 31.49
C ARG A 204 -1.70 -35.10 32.67
N LEU A 205 -1.76 -36.43 32.75
CA LEU A 205 -2.18 -37.12 33.97
C LEU A 205 -1.30 -38.35 34.14
N MET A 206 -0.38 -38.28 35.12
CA MET A 206 0.25 -39.36 35.90
C MET A 206 1.73 -39.06 36.21
N GLN A 207 2.01 -37.97 36.93
CA GLN A 207 3.19 -37.91 37.81
C GLN A 207 2.82 -37.12 39.08
N SER A 208 2.09 -37.79 39.97
CA SER A 208 2.03 -37.44 41.39
C SER A 208 1.91 -38.74 42.20
N VAL A 209 3.05 -39.38 42.47
CA VAL A 209 3.39 -40.04 43.74
C VAL A 209 4.89 -39.91 43.91
#